data_AF-A0A7C8ZPP0-F1
#
_entry.id   AF-A0A7C8ZPP0-F1
#
_cell.length_a   1.000
_cell.length_b   1.000
_cell.length_c   1.000
_cell.angle_alpha   90.00
_cell.angle_beta   90.00
_cell.angle_gamma   90.00
#
_symmetry.space_group_name_H-M   'P 1'
#
loop_
_entity.id
_entity.type
_entity.pdbx_description
1 polymer ?
#
loop_
_entity_poly.entity_id
_entity_poly.type
_entity_poly.pdbx_seq_one_letter_code
_entity_poly.pdbx_strand_id
1 'polypeptide(L)'
;DVSSVKGESQIFSDMVFHFLNVPCSHSLDSLHKLVVENGGTFSMNLNDKVTHCIAAESKGIKYEAAKRRGCDVIHCSWVFECCSQKQLLPLRPKYFIFLSDSSKKKLQEEIDEFSDSYFWDVNIG
;
A
#
# COMPACT_ATOMS: atom_id res chain seq x y z
N ASP A 1 -6.76 6.31 -29.38
CA ASP A 1 -5.70 5.28 -29.42
C ASP A 1 -4.54 5.81 -28.60
N VAL A 2 -4.34 5.28 -27.39
CA VAL A 2 -3.25 5.68 -26.47
C VAL A 2 -2.32 4.50 -26.27
N SER A 3 -1.76 4.02 -27.38
CA SER A 3 -0.90 2.84 -27.46
C SER A 3 0.59 3.15 -27.29
N SER A 4 0.96 4.31 -26.74
CA SER A 4 2.38 4.71 -26.68
C SER A 4 2.81 5.48 -25.43
N VAL A 5 2.22 5.19 -24.27
CA VAL A 5 2.91 5.48 -22.99
C VAL A 5 3.74 4.25 -22.65
N LYS A 6 5.02 4.25 -23.03
CA LYS A 6 5.99 3.30 -22.46
C LYS A 6 6.18 3.71 -21.00
N GLY A 7 5.42 3.09 -20.10
CA GLY A 7 5.66 3.25 -18.66
C GLY A 7 7.12 2.94 -18.32
N GLU A 8 7.69 3.67 -17.36
CA GLU A 8 9.04 3.44 -16.84
C GLU A 8 9.21 2.03 -16.28
N SER A 9 8.12 1.44 -15.76
CA SER A 9 8.04 0.05 -15.33
C SER A 9 6.58 -0.45 -15.32
N GLN A 10 6.37 -1.71 -14.95
CA GLN A 10 5.04 -2.30 -14.74
C GLN A 10 4.89 -2.88 -13.32
N ILE A 11 5.65 -2.35 -12.36
CA ILE A 11 5.68 -2.88 -10.99
C ILE A 11 4.35 -2.72 -10.25
N PHE A 12 3.49 -1.80 -10.71
CA PHE A 12 2.16 -1.58 -10.14
C PHE A 12 1.02 -2.10 -11.03
N SER A 13 1.29 -3.08 -11.89
CA SER A 13 0.27 -3.70 -12.73
C SER A 13 -0.92 -4.20 -11.89
N ASP A 14 -2.14 -4.00 -12.39
CA ASP A 14 -3.43 -4.32 -11.74
C ASP A 14 -3.70 -3.61 -10.40
N MET A 15 -2.87 -2.65 -10.01
CA MET A 15 -3.07 -1.89 -8.78
C MET A 15 -3.85 -0.60 -9.05
N VAL A 16 -4.83 -0.33 -8.19
CA VAL A 16 -5.63 0.90 -8.17
C VAL A 16 -5.35 1.65 -6.86
N PHE A 17 -4.80 2.85 -6.98
CA PHE A 17 -4.38 3.70 -5.87
C PHE A 17 -5.44 4.76 -5.54
N HIS A 18 -5.65 5.03 -4.27
CA HIS A 18 -6.41 6.19 -3.81
C HIS A 18 -5.58 6.98 -2.79
N PHE A 19 -5.16 8.19 -3.16
CA PHE A 19 -4.40 9.07 -2.28
C PHE A 19 -5.34 9.85 -1.34
N LEU A 20 -5.23 9.56 -0.05
CA LEU A 20 -6.04 10.16 1.01
C LEU A 20 -5.52 11.55 1.39
N ASN A 21 -4.20 11.70 1.38
CA ASN A 21 -3.45 12.96 1.50
C ASN A 21 -2.05 12.76 0.87
N VAL A 22 -1.32 13.85 0.64
CA VAL A 22 -0.02 13.86 -0.04
C VAL A 22 1.00 14.65 0.79
N PRO A 23 2.30 14.35 0.72
CA PRO A 23 3.30 15.11 1.45
C PRO A 23 3.41 16.52 0.90
N CYS A 24 3.80 17.50 1.73
CA CYS A 24 3.88 18.91 1.31
C CYS A 24 4.88 19.18 0.17
N SER A 25 5.82 18.25 -0.06
CA SER A 25 6.80 18.29 -1.14
C SER A 25 6.27 17.81 -2.50
N HIS A 26 5.04 17.28 -2.57
CA HIS A 26 4.47 16.69 -3.78
C HIS A 26 3.04 17.18 -4.02
N SER A 27 2.62 17.21 -5.29
CA SER A 27 1.22 17.42 -5.66
C SER A 27 0.51 16.08 -5.84
N LEU A 28 -0.82 16.10 -5.77
CA LEU A 28 -1.62 14.91 -6.08
C LEU A 28 -1.37 14.43 -7.53
N ASP A 29 -1.25 15.37 -8.47
CA ASP A 29 -1.00 15.06 -9.87
C ASP A 29 0.37 14.43 -10.10
N SER A 30 1.40 14.86 -9.36
CA SER A 30 2.73 14.24 -9.48
C SER A 30 2.72 12.79 -8.99
N LEU A 31 1.96 12.47 -7.94
CA LEU A 31 1.78 11.09 -7.49
C LEU A 31 0.95 10.26 -8.47
N HIS A 32 -0.14 10.81 -9.01
CA HIS A 32 -0.93 10.13 -10.05
C HIS A 32 -0.08 9.79 -11.27
N LYS A 33 0.75 10.74 -11.73
CA LYS A 33 1.68 10.50 -12.82
C LYS A 33 2.67 9.38 -12.47
N LEU A 34 3.26 9.42 -11.27
CA LEU A 34 4.20 8.42 -10.80
C LEU A 34 3.63 6.98 -10.84
N VAL A 35 2.41 6.77 -10.35
CA VAL A 35 1.80 5.42 -10.39
C VAL A 35 1.45 4.99 -11.82
N VAL A 36 0.96 5.89 -12.67
CA VAL A 36 0.65 5.58 -14.08
C VAL A 36 1.90 5.22 -14.87
N GLU A 37 3.00 5.97 -14.68
CA GLU A 37 4.28 5.68 -15.30
C GLU A 37 4.85 4.32 -14.86
N ASN A 38 4.43 3.78 -13.72
CA ASN A 38 4.85 2.48 -13.20
C ASN A 38 3.81 1.36 -13.40
N GLY A 39 2.82 1.58 -14.28
CA GLY A 39 1.84 0.57 -14.70
C GLY A 39 0.59 0.45 -13.82
N GLY A 40 0.44 1.32 -12.82
CA GLY A 40 -0.73 1.38 -11.96
C GLY A 40 -1.82 2.32 -12.49
N THR A 41 -2.96 2.33 -11.82
CA THR A 41 -4.05 3.29 -12.03
C THR A 41 -4.43 3.95 -10.73
N PHE A 42 -5.25 5.00 -10.78
CA PHE A 42 -5.71 5.69 -9.57
C PHE A 42 -7.20 5.98 -9.62
N SER A 43 -7.77 6.21 -8.44
CA SER A 43 -9.14 6.69 -8.28
C SER A 43 -9.17 7.96 -7.44
N MET A 44 -10.01 8.90 -7.87
CA MET A 44 -10.25 10.15 -7.14
C MET A 44 -11.05 9.96 -5.86
N ASN A 45 -11.77 8.83 -5.74
CA ASN A 45 -12.66 8.52 -4.64
C ASN A 45 -12.45 7.08 -4.15
N LEU A 46 -12.68 6.84 -2.86
CA LEU A 46 -12.68 5.50 -2.31
C LEU A 46 -13.87 4.69 -2.86
N ASN A 47 -13.59 3.55 -3.47
CA ASN A 47 -14.56 2.62 -4.05
C ASN A 47 -14.01 1.19 -4.08
N ASP A 48 -14.82 0.22 -4.48
CA ASP A 48 -14.50 -1.22 -4.40
C ASP A 48 -13.37 -1.66 -5.33
N LYS A 49 -12.99 -0.85 -6.32
CA LYS A 49 -11.83 -1.13 -7.18
C LYS A 49 -10.51 -0.69 -6.54
N VAL A 50 -10.55 0.16 -5.50
CA VAL A 50 -9.33 0.65 -4.83
C VAL A 50 -8.67 -0.50 -4.09
N THR A 51 -7.42 -0.78 -4.47
CA THR A 51 -6.60 -1.82 -3.86
C THR A 51 -5.67 -1.27 -2.79
N HIS A 52 -5.22 -0.01 -2.95
CA HIS A 52 -4.19 0.60 -2.10
C HIS A 52 -4.60 2.03 -1.71
N CYS A 53 -4.94 2.23 -0.43
CA CYS A 53 -5.17 3.56 0.12
C CYS A 53 -3.84 4.13 0.62
N ILE A 54 -3.39 5.23 0.02
CA ILE A 54 -2.08 5.84 0.30
C ILE A 54 -2.25 7.15 1.08
N ALA A 55 -1.44 7.35 2.11
CA ALA A 55 -1.37 8.62 2.83
C ALA A 55 0.08 8.96 3.19
N ALA A 56 0.40 10.25 3.30
CA ALA A 56 1.63 10.74 3.92
C ALA A 56 1.47 10.92 5.44
N GLU A 57 0.25 11.17 5.92
CA GLU A 57 -0.03 11.44 7.33
C GLU A 57 -1.32 10.77 7.80
N SER A 58 -1.43 10.50 9.10
CA SER A 58 -2.62 9.94 9.74
C SER A 58 -3.71 10.98 10.01
N LYS A 59 -4.04 11.82 9.01
CA LYS A 59 -5.00 12.92 9.17
C LYS A 59 -5.81 13.22 7.91
N GLY A 60 -6.92 13.93 8.10
CA GLY A 60 -7.75 14.46 7.03
C GLY A 60 -8.98 13.59 6.72
N ILE A 61 -9.96 14.20 6.04
CA ILE A 61 -11.30 13.61 5.86
C ILE A 61 -11.26 12.28 5.10
N LYS A 62 -10.43 12.17 4.06
CA LYS A 62 -10.28 10.92 3.29
C LYS A 62 -9.62 9.81 4.12
N TYR A 63 -8.64 10.15 4.96
CA TYR A 63 -8.00 9.22 5.88
C TYR A 63 -9.00 8.64 6.88
N GLU A 64 -9.76 9.51 7.55
CA GLU A 64 -10.79 9.07 8.50
C GLU A 64 -11.92 8.27 7.83
N ALA A 65 -12.26 8.60 6.58
CA ALA A 65 -13.23 7.83 5.81
C ALA A 65 -12.71 6.42 5.48
N ALA A 66 -11.45 6.27 5.04
CA ALA A 66 -10.85 4.98 4.75
C ALA A 66 -10.76 4.10 6.01
N LYS A 67 -10.31 4.67 7.13
CA LYS A 67 -10.26 3.99 8.42
C LYS A 67 -11.62 3.47 8.86
N ARG A 68 -12.68 4.31 8.77
CA ARG A 68 -14.05 3.91 9.11
C ARG A 68 -14.61 2.82 8.20
N ARG A 69 -14.17 2.75 6.95
CA ARG A 69 -14.53 1.65 6.03
C ARG A 69 -13.72 0.37 6.26
N GLY A 70 -12.79 0.37 7.20
CA GLY A 70 -11.93 -0.79 7.46
C GLY A 70 -10.89 -1.01 6.36
N CYS A 71 -10.47 0.03 5.65
CA CYS A 71 -9.38 -0.06 4.69
C CYS A 71 -8.03 0.08 5.41
N ASP A 72 -7.04 -0.72 5.00
CA ASP A 72 -5.66 -0.49 5.40
C ASP A 72 -5.14 0.80 4.76
N VAL A 73 -4.31 1.55 5.49
CA VAL A 73 -3.69 2.78 4.99
C VAL A 73 -2.18 2.63 4.96
N ILE A 74 -1.62 2.76 3.77
CA ILE A 74 -0.21 2.58 3.46
C ILE A 74 0.45 3.97 3.38
N HIS A 75 1.63 4.09 3.98
CA HIS A 75 2.44 5.29 3.93
C HIS A 75 3.03 5.48 2.52
N CYS A 76 3.03 6.71 2.01
CA CYS A 76 3.49 7.02 0.66
C CYS A 76 4.97 6.67 0.40
N SER A 77 5.79 6.51 1.44
CA SER A 77 7.18 6.03 1.28
C SER A 77 7.26 4.66 0.61
N TRP A 78 6.26 3.78 0.76
CA TRP A 78 6.24 2.51 0.06
C TRP A 78 6.21 2.69 -1.46
N VAL A 79 5.37 3.59 -1.95
CA VAL A 79 5.29 3.93 -3.38
C VAL A 79 6.64 4.46 -3.87
N PHE A 80 7.24 5.39 -3.13
CA PHE A 80 8.54 5.97 -3.48
C PHE A 80 9.67 4.94 -3.48
N GLU A 81 9.72 4.06 -2.48
CA GLU A 81 10.73 3.00 -2.40
C GLU A 81 10.57 1.97 -3.53
N CYS A 82 9.34 1.57 -3.85
CA CYS A 82 9.05 0.69 -4.99
C CYS A 82 9.54 1.30 -6.32
N CYS A 83 9.20 2.57 -6.56
CA CYS A 83 9.65 3.29 -7.76
C CYS A 83 11.17 3.45 -7.79
N SER A 84 11.80 3.82 -6.68
CA SER A 84 13.24 4.01 -6.59
C SER A 84 14.02 2.70 -6.82
N GLN A 85 13.49 1.57 -6.37
CA GLN A 85 14.11 0.25 -6.55
C GLN A 85 13.68 -0.43 -7.85
N LYS A 86 12.72 0.16 -8.59
CA LYS A 86 12.07 -0.44 -9.76
C LYS A 86 11.57 -1.86 -9.49
N GLN A 87 11.05 -2.07 -8.27
CA GLN A 87 10.59 -3.36 -7.79
C GLN A 87 9.33 -3.19 -6.93
N LEU A 88 8.39 -4.12 -7.06
CA LEU A 88 7.25 -4.20 -6.14
C LEU A 88 7.73 -4.78 -4.80
N LEU A 89 7.81 -3.93 -3.78
CA LEU A 89 8.24 -4.32 -2.44
C LEU A 89 7.08 -4.93 -1.64
N PRO A 90 7.32 -5.98 -0.85
CA PRO A 90 6.29 -6.52 0.03
C PRO A 90 5.86 -5.48 1.07
N LEU A 91 4.56 -5.40 1.33
CA LEU A 91 4.00 -4.53 2.36
C LEU A 91 4.31 -5.07 3.75
N ARG A 92 5.37 -4.53 4.35
CA ARG A 92 5.78 -4.81 5.74
C ARG A 92 5.07 -3.87 6.74
N PRO A 93 4.96 -4.25 8.02
CA PRO A 93 4.37 -3.42 9.07
C PRO A 93 4.84 -1.95 9.09
N LYS A 94 6.12 -1.69 8.78
CA LYS A 94 6.69 -0.32 8.71
C LYS A 94 6.02 0.61 7.69
N TYR A 95 5.33 0.07 6.69
CA TYR A 95 4.65 0.85 5.66
C TYR A 95 3.19 1.15 5.99
N PHE A 96 2.62 0.58 7.06
CA PHE A 96 1.23 0.83 7.41
C PHE A 96 1.13 1.98 8.42
N ILE A 97 0.31 2.98 8.09
CA ILE A 97 -0.14 4.01 9.03
C ILE A 97 -1.30 3.46 9.86
N PHE A 98 -2.16 2.69 9.21
CA PHE A 98 -3.30 2.03 9.83
C PHE A 98 -3.52 0.66 9.21
N LEU A 99 -3.77 -0.32 10.06
CA LEU A 99 -4.26 -1.64 9.67
C LEU A 99 -5.67 -1.82 10.19
N SER A 100 -6.56 -2.28 9.32
CA SER A 100 -7.88 -2.75 9.67
C SER A 100 -7.81 -3.98 10.58
N ASP A 101 -8.84 -4.19 11.38
CA ASP A 101 -8.86 -5.33 12.30
C ASP A 101 -8.88 -6.67 11.54
N SER A 102 -9.48 -6.71 10.34
CA SER A 102 -9.41 -7.88 9.46
C SER A 102 -7.98 -8.18 9.02
N SER A 103 -7.21 -7.17 8.63
CA SER A 103 -5.82 -7.37 8.18
C SER A 103 -4.88 -7.68 9.34
N LYS A 104 -5.10 -7.08 10.52
CA LYS A 104 -4.36 -7.47 11.74
C LYS A 104 -4.57 -8.94 12.09
N LYS A 105 -5.81 -9.42 12.04
CA LYS A 105 -6.15 -10.81 12.36
C LYS A 105 -5.45 -11.77 11.39
N LYS A 106 -5.51 -11.51 10.08
CA LYS A 106 -4.81 -12.31 9.06
C LYS A 106 -3.30 -12.36 9.32
N LEU A 107 -2.70 -11.20 9.60
CA LEU A 107 -1.26 -11.14 9.89
C LEU A 107 -0.89 -11.93 11.15
N GLN A 108 -1.73 -11.89 12.18
CA GLN A 108 -1.52 -12.68 13.39
C GLN A 108 -1.67 -14.18 13.12
N GLU A 109 -2.70 -14.58 12.37
CA GLU A 109 -2.90 -15.98 11.96
C GLU A 109 -1.72 -16.50 11.14
N GLU A 110 -1.16 -15.71 10.22
CA GLU A 110 0.06 -16.08 9.49
C GLU A 110 1.26 -16.25 10.43
N ILE A 111 1.46 -15.35 11.40
CA ILE A 111 2.55 -15.48 12.37
C ILE A 111 2.39 -16.75 13.20
N ASP A 112 1.20 -17.02 13.70
CA ASP A 112 0.92 -18.19 14.53
C ASP A 112 1.08 -19.49 13.69
N GLU A 113 0.59 -19.51 12.44
CA GLU A 113 0.72 -20.63 11.50
C GLU A 113 2.19 -20.94 11.11
N PHE A 114 3.03 -19.92 10.97
CA PHE A 114 4.46 -20.09 10.67
C PHE A 114 5.33 -20.27 11.93
N SER A 115 4.90 -19.78 13.09
CA SER A 115 5.62 -19.88 14.38
C SER A 115 5.51 -21.27 15.01
N ASP A 116 4.51 -22.08 14.64
CA ASP A 116 4.34 -23.45 15.14
C ASP A 116 5.35 -24.46 14.56
N SER A 117 6.15 -24.08 13.56
CA SER A 117 7.15 -24.97 12.94
C SER A 117 8.56 -24.89 13.53
N TYR A 118 8.83 -23.95 14.46
CA TYR A 118 10.18 -23.76 15.04
C TYR A 118 10.24 -23.85 16.57
N PHE A 119 9.15 -24.11 17.28
CA PHE A 119 9.11 -24.09 18.75
C PHE A 119 8.98 -25.46 19.45
N TRP A 120 9.15 -26.57 18.73
CA TRP A 120 9.26 -27.89 19.35
C TRP A 120 10.71 -28.38 19.57
N ASP A 121 11.73 -27.64 19.10
CA ASP A 121 13.15 -28.01 19.26
C ASP A 121 14.00 -26.98 20.02
N VAL A 122 13.40 -26.24 20.96
CA VAL A 122 14.18 -25.53 22.00
C VAL A 122 13.68 -25.92 23.38
N ASN A 123 13.79 -27.21 23.67
CA ASN A 123 13.82 -27.76 25.02
C ASN A 123 14.48 -29.15 25.00
N ILE A 124 15.80 -29.23 24.80
CA ILE A 124 16.66 -30.20 25.51
C ILE A 124 18.04 -29.55 25.67
N GLY A 125 18.40 -29.25 26.92
CA GLY A 125 19.72 -28.78 27.33
C GLY A 125 19.67 -28.03 28.65
#